data_AF-A0A966EVH2-F1
#
_entry.id   AF-A0A966EVH2-F1
#
_cell.length_a   1.000
_cell.length_b   1.000
_cell.length_c   1.000
_cell.angle_alpha   90.00
_cell.angle_beta   90.00
_cell.angle_gamma   90.00
#
_symmetry.space_group_name_H-M   'P 1'
#
loop_
_entity.id
_entity.type
_entity.pdbx_description
1 polymer ?
#
loop_
_entity_poly.entity_id
_entity_poly.type
_entity_poly.pdbx_seq_one_letter_code
_entity_poly.pdbx_strand_id
1 'polypeptide(L)' 'MNFIFPTAFAQEAAGQPSMTYNLVLFGGMFVLFYLILWRPQSKRAKEHKDLISSVSKGDEIMTSGGLMGKVSNVNDDY' A
#
# COMPACT_ATOMS: atom_id res chain seq x y z
N MET A 1 48.81 14.17 -12.21
CA MET A 1 47.99 13.40 -11.25
C MET A 1 46.74 14.20 -10.90
N ASN A 2 45.68 14.06 -11.70
CA ASN A 2 44.37 14.72 -11.47
C ASN A 2 43.20 13.72 -11.64
N PHE A 3 43.48 12.43 -11.41
CA PHE A 3 42.53 11.30 -11.65
C PHE A 3 41.77 10.88 -10.38
N ILE A 4 42.16 11.42 -9.22
CA ILE A 4 41.60 11.07 -7.90
C ILE A 4 40.77 12.19 -7.29
N PHE A 5 40.83 13.40 -7.87
CA PHE A 5 39.97 14.51 -7.50
C PHE A 5 39.11 14.85 -8.72
N PRO A 6 37.87 14.35 -8.82
CA PRO A 6 36.96 14.89 -9.81
C PRO A 6 36.76 16.37 -9.44
N THR A 7 37.21 17.27 -10.32
CA THR A 7 36.79 18.67 -10.28
C THR A 7 35.28 18.66 -10.37
N ALA A 8 34.60 19.00 -9.27
CA ALA A 8 33.17 19.20 -9.29
C ALA A 8 32.91 20.39 -10.22
N PHE A 9 32.46 20.09 -11.44
CA PHE A 9 31.77 21.08 -12.24
C PHE A 9 30.58 21.50 -11.39
N ALA A 10 30.63 22.71 -10.83
CA ALA A 10 29.43 23.40 -10.41
C ALA A 10 28.58 23.44 -11.67
N GLN A 11 27.60 22.55 -11.74
CA GLN A 11 26.70 22.44 -12.88
C GLN A 11 26.12 23.82 -13.08
N GLU A 12 26.45 24.41 -14.23
CA GLU A 12 25.88 25.66 -14.69
C GLU A 12 24.37 25.57 -14.50
N ALA A 13 23.80 26.57 -13.83
CA ALA A 13 22.42 26.59 -13.43
C ALA A 13 21.51 26.55 -14.66
N ALA A 14 21.19 25.34 -15.14
CA ALA A 14 19.87 25.07 -15.67
C ALA A 14 18.92 25.51 -14.56
N GLY A 15 18.24 26.65 -14.80
CA GLY A 15 17.57 27.46 -13.78
C GLY A 15 17.04 26.59 -12.65
N GLN A 16 17.58 26.82 -11.44
CA GLN A 16 17.27 26.02 -10.26
C GLN A 16 15.78 25.72 -10.25
N PRO A 17 15.35 24.45 -10.27
CA PRO A 17 13.95 24.13 -10.17
C PRO A 17 13.44 24.86 -8.94
N SER A 18 12.49 25.77 -9.15
CA SER A 18 11.95 26.63 -8.10
C SER A 18 11.66 25.80 -6.86
N MET A 19 11.92 26.33 -5.67
CA MET A 19 11.60 25.65 -4.40
C MET A 19 10.16 25.11 -4.42
N THR A 20 9.24 25.84 -5.07
CA THR A 20 7.85 25.41 -5.32
C THR A 20 7.75 24.15 -6.17
N TYR A 21 8.54 24.02 -7.24
CA TYR A 21 8.56 22.82 -8.08
C TYR A 21 9.05 21.59 -7.30
N ASN A 22 10.09 21.74 -6.49
CA ASN A 22 10.58 20.65 -5.64
C ASN A 22 9.53 20.22 -4.60
N LEU A 23 8.86 21.18 -3.94
CA LEU A 23 7.79 20.88 -2.99
C LEU A 23 6.60 20.18 -3.65
N VAL A 24 6.21 20.59 -4.86
CA VAL A 24 5.15 19.93 -5.63
C VAL A 24 5.56 18.52 -6.04
N LEU A 25 6.81 18.31 -6.45
CA LEU A 25 7.33 16.99 -6.81
C LEU A 25 7.32 16.04 -5.61
N PHE A 26 7.87 16.46 -4.47
CA PHE A 26 7.88 15.65 -3.26
C PHE A 26 6.47 15.43 -2.71
N GLY A 27 5.63 16.46 -2.67
CA GLY A 27 4.23 16.34 -2.27
C GLY A 27 3.44 15.38 -3.15
N GLY A 28 3.61 15.48 -4.48
CA GLY A 28 3.00 14.56 -5.44
C GLY A 28 3.46 13.12 -5.26
N MET A 29 4.74 12.91 -4.97
CA MET A 29 5.31 11.60 -4.66
C MET A 29 4.66 10.99 -3.40
N PHE A 30 4.54 11.76 -2.31
CA PHE A 30 3.86 11.31 -1.08
C PHE A 30 2.41 10.95 -1.33
N VAL A 31 1.68 11.75 -2.12
CA VAL A 31 0.28 11.45 -2.49
C VAL A 31 0.20 10.16 -3.32
N LEU A 32 1.11 9.96 -4.28
CA LEU A 32 1.18 8.74 -5.08
C LEU A 32 1.42 7.50 -4.22
N PHE A 33 2.42 7.54 -3.34
CA PHE A 33 2.69 6.43 -2.42
C PHE A 33 1.54 6.18 -1.44
N TYR A 34 0.91 7.24 -0.92
CA TYR A 34 -0.27 7.12 -0.07
C TYR A 34 -1.42 6.42 -0.80
N LEU A 35 -1.73 6.84 -2.03
CA LEU A 35 -2.80 6.23 -2.83
C LEU A 35 -2.49 4.77 -3.19
N ILE A 36 -1.23 4.45 -3.51
CA ILE A 36 -0.82 3.09 -3.86
C ILE A 36 -0.84 2.15 -2.66
N LEU A 37 -0.50 2.57 -1.45
CA LEU A 37 -0.48 1.68 -0.28
C LEU A 37 -1.80 1.66 0.49
N TRP A 38 -2.39 2.82 0.75
CA TRP A 38 -3.59 2.96 1.58
C TRP A 38 -4.84 2.37 0.92
N ARG A 39 -5.03 2.63 -0.38
CA ARG A 39 -6.20 2.16 -1.13
C ARG A 39 -6.29 0.63 -1.22
N PRO A 40 -5.23 -0.13 -1.59
CA PRO A 40 -5.35 -1.58 -1.66
C PRO A 40 -5.39 -2.25 -0.29
N GLN A 41 -4.68 -1.73 0.71
CA GLN A 41 -4.68 -2.36 2.04
C GLN A 41 -6.06 -2.28 2.70
N SER A 42 -6.70 -1.11 2.67
CA SER A 42 -8.05 -0.94 3.20
C SER A 42 -9.06 -1.83 2.48
N LYS A 43 -8.90 -2.01 1.16
CA LYS A 43 -9.77 -2.88 0.36
C LYS A 43 -9.66 -4.35 0.76
N ARG A 44 -8.45 -4.89 0.95
CA ARG A 44 -8.24 -6.29 1.38
C ARG A 44 -8.76 -6.56 2.79
N ALA A 45 -8.55 -5.63 3.72
CA ALA A 45 -9.07 -5.76 5.09
C ALA A 45 -10.60 -5.74 5.12
N LYS A 46 -11.20 -4.87 4.28
CA LYS A 46 -12.65 -4.82 4.13
C LYS A 46 -13.21 -6.11 3.51
N GLU A 47 -12.63 -6.58 2.42
CA GLU A 47 -13.04 -7.84 1.77
C GLU A 47 -12.96 -9.04 2.72
N HIS A 48 -11.89 -9.14 3.52
CA HIS A 48 -11.75 -10.21 4.49
C HIS A 48 -12.80 -10.15 5.60
N LYS A 49 -13.08 -8.94 6.12
CA LYS A 49 -14.13 -8.72 7.12
C LYS A 49 -15.52 -9.03 6.55
N ASP A 50 -15.78 -8.59 5.32
CA ASP A 50 -17.05 -8.80 4.63
C ASP A 50 -17.29 -10.31 4.41
N LEU A 51 -16.26 -11.07 3.98
CA LEU A 51 -16.32 -12.52 3.83
C LEU A 51 -16.67 -13.21 5.16
N ILE A 52 -16.00 -12.87 6.26
CA ILE A 52 -16.30 -13.45 7.58
C ILE A 52 -17.72 -13.10 8.02
N SER A 53 -18.14 -11.85 7.84
CA SER A 53 -19.49 -11.39 8.23
C SER A 53 -20.62 -12.02 7.40
N SER A 54 -20.32 -12.45 6.18
CA SER A 54 -21.31 -13.08 5.30
C SER A 54 -21.56 -14.56 5.65
N VAL A 55 -20.69 -15.18 6.45
CA VAL A 55 -20.81 -16.59 6.83
C VAL A 55 -21.88 -16.74 7.91
N SER A 56 -22.93 -17.50 7.60
CA SER A 56 -24.05 -17.78 8.49
C SER A 56 -24.08 -19.24 8.94
N LYS A 57 -24.83 -19.52 10.03
CA LYS A 57 -25.06 -20.91 10.48
C LYS A 57 -25.75 -21.70 9.38
N GLY A 58 -25.16 -22.83 9.01
CA GLY A 58 -25.65 -23.70 7.96
C GLY A 58 -24.95 -23.55 6.62
N ASP A 59 -24.06 -22.57 6.45
CA ASP A 59 -23.29 -22.42 5.22
C ASP A 59 -22.20 -23.48 5.09
N GLU A 60 -21.97 -23.95 3.87
CA GLU A 60 -20.87 -24.84 3.54
C GLU A 60 -19.66 -23.97 3.14
N ILE A 61 -18.59 -24.05 3.92
CA ILE A 61 -17.40 -23.22 3.77
C ILE A 61 -16.17 -24.10 3.52
N MET A 62 -15.28 -23.60 2.68
CA MET A 62 -13.95 -24.17 2.49
C MET A 62 -12.92 -23.27 3.18
N THR A 63 -12.24 -23.82 4.17
CA THR A 63 -11.16 -23.13 4.88
C THR A 63 -9.90 -23.03 4.01
N SER A 64 -8.99 -22.11 4.34
CA SER A 64 -7.71 -21.94 3.62
C SER A 64 -6.81 -23.18 3.65
N GLY A 65 -7.08 -24.13 4.57
CA GLY A 65 -6.39 -25.43 4.65
C GLY A 65 -7.02 -26.54 3.81
N GLY A 66 -8.07 -26.25 3.01
CA GLY A 66 -8.74 -27.22 2.15
C GLY A 66 -9.81 -28.08 2.85
N LEU A 67 -10.13 -27.79 4.12
CA LEU A 67 -11.21 -28.48 4.83
C LEU A 67 -12.56 -27.86 4.43
N MET A 68 -13.47 -28.70 3.94
CA MET A 68 -14.87 -28.36 3.67
C MET A 68 -15.75 -28.81 4.84
N GLY A 69 -16.66 -27.94 5.27
CA GLY A 69 -17.57 -28.25 6.37
C GLY A 69 -18.73 -27.28 6.46
N LYS A 70 -19.76 -27.68 7.20
CA LYS A 70 -20.96 -26.88 7.45
C LYS A 70 -20.85 -26.11 8.77
N VAL A 71 -21.16 -24.82 8.75
CA VAL A 71 -21.08 -23.95 9.93
C VAL A 71 -22.17 -24.33 10.94
N SER A 72 -21.79 -24.86 12.09
CA SER A 72 -22.74 -25.26 13.16
C SER A 72 -23.17 -24.08 14.03
N ASN A 73 -22.25 -23.16 14.32
CA ASN A 73 -22.49 -21.98 15.15
C ASN A 73 -21.50 -20.87 14.75
N VAL A 74 -21.95 -19.62 14.71
CA VAL A 74 -21.12 -18.42 14.53
C VAL A 74 -21.26 -17.62 15.82
N ASN A 75 -20.15 -17.38 16.51
CA ASN A 75 -20.07 -16.52 17.68
C ASN A 75 -19.11 -15.37 17.35
N ASP A 76 -19.53 -14.14 17.65
CA ASP A 76 -18.76 -12.91 17.39
C ASP A 76 -17.90 -12.47 18.59
N ASP A 77 -17.68 -13.36 19.56
CA ASP A 77 -16.92 -13.03 20.77
C ASP A 77 -15.42 -13.20 20.53
N TYR A 78 -14.71 -12.07 20.65
CA TYR A 78 -13.27 -11.85 20.44
C TYR A 78 -12.35 -12.80 21.20
#